data_AF-A0A522VRK3-F1
#
_entry.id   AF-A0A522VRK3-F1
#
_cell.length_a   1.000
_cell.length_b   1.000
_cell.length_c   1.000
_cell.angle_alpha   90.00
_cell.angle_beta   90.00
_cell.angle_gamma   90.00
#
_symmetry.space_group_name_H-M   'P 1'
#
loop_
_entity.id
_entity.type
_entity.pdbx_description
1 polymer ?
#
loop_
_entity_poly.entity_id
_entity_poly.type
_entity_poly.pdbx_seq_one_letter_code
_entity_poly.pdbx_strand_id
1 'polypeptide(L)'
;MKTDSLFYRLFQRMPVLLLKLAGLDIAADGYRFSSEEIKQTAFRLDGILSPPDGDSLRPTLFAEAQFQPDENFYPRFFSEIFLRLRQ
;
A
#
# COMPACT_ATOMS: atom_id res chain seq x y z
N MET A 1 7.58 16.03 1.06
CA MET A 1 6.50 15.47 0.21
C MET A 1 5.14 15.87 0.78
N LYS A 2 4.48 16.92 0.26
CA LYS A 2 3.10 17.29 0.67
C LYS A 2 2.03 16.56 -0.14
N THR A 3 2.40 15.97 -1.28
CA THR A 3 1.50 15.39 -2.29
C THR A 3 1.05 13.95 -1.99
N ASP A 4 1.84 13.21 -1.22
CA ASP A 4 1.52 11.87 -0.73
C ASP A 4 0.24 11.85 0.16
N SER A 5 0.05 12.91 0.96
CA SER A 5 -1.12 13.03 1.84
C SER A 5 -2.48 13.00 1.12
N LEU A 6 -2.54 13.33 -0.18
CA LEU A 6 -3.79 13.28 -0.95
C LEU A 6 -4.16 11.83 -1.28
N PHE A 7 -3.25 11.06 -1.87
CA PHE A 7 -3.49 9.65 -2.20
C PHE A 7 -3.70 8.83 -0.93
N TYR A 8 -2.91 9.10 0.11
CA TYR A 8 -3.11 8.48 1.41
C TYR A 8 -4.55 8.70 1.93
N ARG A 9 -5.02 9.95 1.98
CA ARG A 9 -6.38 10.26 2.45
C ARG A 9 -7.47 9.70 1.51
N LEU A 10 -7.22 9.66 0.21
CA LEU A 10 -8.14 9.10 -0.77
C LEU A 10 -8.36 7.62 -0.52
N PHE A 11 -7.29 6.83 -0.45
CA PHE A 11 -7.39 5.38 -0.23
C PHE A 11 -7.79 5.02 1.20
N GLN A 12 -7.47 5.86 2.19
CA GLN A 12 -8.00 5.71 3.54
C GLN A 12 -9.52 5.88 3.61
N ARG A 13 -10.10 6.81 2.84
CA ARG A 13 -11.55 7.05 2.80
C ARG A 13 -12.28 6.11 1.84
N MET A 14 -11.62 5.70 0.77
CA MET A 14 -12.20 4.87 -0.28
C MET A 14 -11.27 3.70 -0.66
N PRO A 15 -11.12 2.69 0.22
CA PRO A 15 -10.24 1.55 -0.02
C PRO A 15 -10.60 0.76 -1.29
N VAL A 16 -11.89 0.75 -1.63
CA VAL A 16 -12.42 0.11 -2.85
C VAL A 16 -11.77 0.61 -4.15
N LEU A 17 -11.29 1.86 -4.17
CA LEU A 17 -10.65 2.40 -5.36
C LEU A 17 -9.36 1.65 -5.70
N LEU A 18 -8.59 1.26 -4.69
CA LEU A 18 -7.34 0.55 -4.91
C LEU A 18 -7.58 -0.89 -5.41
N LEU A 19 -8.61 -1.57 -4.87
CA LEU A 19 -9.05 -2.87 -5.37
C LEU A 19 -9.45 -2.79 -6.85
N LYS A 20 -10.22 -1.76 -7.23
CA LYS A 20 -10.62 -1.52 -8.62
C LYS A 20 -9.43 -1.21 -9.51
N LEU A 21 -8.47 -0.41 -9.06
CA LEU A 21 -7.23 -0.12 -9.81
C LEU A 21 -6.38 -1.37 -10.02
N ALA A 22 -6.41 -2.32 -9.09
CA ALA A 22 -5.79 -3.62 -9.23
C ALA A 22 -6.59 -4.62 -10.09
N GLY A 23 -7.77 -4.22 -10.61
CA GLY A 23 -8.65 -5.09 -11.40
C GLY A 23 -9.37 -6.16 -10.57
N LEU A 24 -9.49 -5.96 -9.25
CA LEU A 24 -10.14 -6.88 -8.33
C LEU A 24 -11.59 -6.43 -8.06
N ASP A 25 -12.55 -7.31 -8.37
CA ASP A 25 -13.97 -7.10 -8.05
C ASP A 25 -14.30 -7.74 -6.70
N ILE A 26 -13.77 -7.14 -5.63
CA ILE A 26 -13.93 -7.62 -4.26
C ILE A 26 -14.54 -6.50 -3.41
N ALA A 27 -15.44 -6.87 -2.51
CA ALA A 27 -16.01 -5.94 -1.54
C ALA A 27 -14.91 -5.40 -0.61
N ALA A 28 -14.88 -4.08 -0.42
CA ALA A 28 -13.91 -3.41 0.44
C ALA A 28 -14.23 -3.52 1.94
N ASP A 29 -15.28 -4.24 2.32
CA ASP A 29 -15.69 -4.42 3.71
C ASP A 29 -14.57 -5.01 4.55
N GLY A 30 -14.20 -4.28 5.61
CA GLY A 30 -13.15 -4.66 6.55
C GLY A 30 -11.72 -4.40 6.06
N TYR A 31 -11.53 -3.96 4.81
CA TYR A 31 -10.21 -3.55 4.34
C TYR A 31 -9.75 -2.26 5.03
N ARG A 32 -8.47 -2.22 5.41
CA ARG A 32 -7.85 -1.05 6.04
C ARG A 32 -6.65 -0.60 5.25
N PHE A 33 -6.59 0.69 4.95
CA PHE A 33 -5.45 1.31 4.30
C PHE A 33 -4.57 2.00 5.35
N SER A 34 -3.28 1.66 5.35
CA SER A 34 -2.26 2.21 6.24
C SER A 34 -1.00 2.60 5.46
N SER A 35 -0.18 3.46 6.07
CA SER A 35 1.21 3.69 5.64
C SER A 35 2.08 3.19 6.79
N GLU A 36 3.07 2.36 6.45
CA GLU A 36 3.98 1.78 7.43
C GLU A 36 5.40 2.31 7.19
N GLU A 37 5.99 2.88 8.24
CA GLU A 37 7.39 3.27 8.28
C GLU A 37 8.17 2.22 9.09
N ILE A 38 9.08 1.52 8.42
CA ILE A 38 9.93 0.51 9.05
C ILE A 38 11.13 1.24 9.66
N LYS A 39 11.02 1.50 10.97
CA LYS A 39 11.96 2.32 11.76
C LYS A 39 13.44 1.90 11.69
N GLN A 40 13.75 0.63 11.37
CA GLN A 40 15.13 0.13 11.39
C GLN A 40 15.94 0.48 10.13
N THR A 41 15.28 0.88 9.05
CA THR A 41 15.89 0.98 7.72
C THR A 41 15.52 2.26 6.97
N ALA A 42 14.72 3.15 7.57
CA ALA A 42 14.11 4.30 6.90
C ALA A 42 13.27 3.93 5.66
N PHE A 43 12.83 2.67 5.58
CA PHE A 43 11.92 2.20 4.53
C PHE A 43 10.51 2.66 4.83
N ARG A 44 9.82 3.19 3.83
CA ARG A 44 8.46 3.71 3.97
C ARG A 44 7.60 3.25 2.82
N LEU A 45 6.59 2.45 3.14
CA LEU A 45 5.53 2.11 2.19
C LEU A 45 4.45 3.17 2.30
N ASP A 46 4.20 3.87 1.19
CA ASP A 46 3.18 4.93 1.12
C ASP A 46 1.77 4.38 1.33
N GLY A 47 1.52 3.13 0.92
CA GLY A 47 0.21 2.49 1.05
C GLY A 47 0.25 0.97 1.14
N ILE A 48 -0.39 0.44 2.18
CA ILE A 48 -0.71 -0.98 2.33
C ILE A 48 -2.21 -1.08 2.54
N LEU A 49 -2.88 -1.86 1.70
CA LEU A 49 -4.28 -2.20 1.84
C LEU A 49 -4.38 -3.64 2.38
N SER A 50 -4.69 -3.75 3.66
CA SER A 50 -4.78 -5.03 4.37
C SER A 50 -6.21 -5.53 4.42
N PRO A 51 -6.46 -6.84 4.17
CA PRO A 51 -7.77 -7.44 4.34
C PRO A 51 -8.21 -7.44 5.83
N PRO A 52 -9.49 -7.71 6.11
CA PRO A 52 -9.95 -7.92 7.48
C PRO A 52 -9.17 -9.05 8.18
N ASP A 53 -8.97 -8.90 9.49
CA ASP A 53 -8.18 -9.83 10.30
C ASP A 53 -8.74 -11.26 10.21
N GLY A 54 -7.87 -12.22 9.93
CA GLY A 54 -8.23 -13.63 9.80
C GLY A 54 -8.72 -14.07 8.43
N ASP A 55 -8.84 -13.16 7.45
CA ASP A 55 -9.19 -13.51 6.06
C ASP A 55 -7.93 -13.62 5.18
N SER A 56 -7.30 -14.81 5.20
CA SER A 56 -6.10 -15.10 4.41
C SER A 56 -6.37 -15.33 2.92
N LEU A 57 -7.64 -15.41 2.49
CA LEU A 57 -8.00 -15.62 1.09
C LEU A 57 -8.06 -14.31 0.32
N ARG A 58 -8.28 -13.20 1.01
CA ARG A 58 -8.30 -11.87 0.42
C ARG A 58 -6.87 -11.32 0.25
N PRO A 59 -6.56 -10.67 -0.88
CA PRO A 59 -5.21 -10.18 -1.14
C PRO A 59 -4.90 -8.92 -0.32
N THR A 60 -3.64 -8.80 0.10
CA THR A 60 -3.02 -7.53 0.51
C THR A 60 -2.49 -6.81 -0.71
N LEU A 61 -2.76 -5.52 -0.85
CA LEU A 61 -2.23 -4.70 -1.95
C LEU A 61 -1.19 -3.71 -1.41
N PHE A 62 -0.09 -3.56 -2.14
CA PHE A 62 0.92 -2.54 -1.91
C PHE A 62 0.78 -1.46 -2.97
N ALA A 63 0.82 -0.19 -2.56
CA ALA A 63 0.64 0.94 -3.46
C ALA A 63 1.63 2.05 -3.14
N GLU A 64 2.20 2.63 -4.19
CA GLU A 64 3.09 3.77 -4.10
C GLU A 64 2.70 4.82 -5.15
N ALA A 65 2.55 6.08 -4.71
CA ALA A 65 2.17 7.18 -5.57
C ALA A 65 3.42 7.91 -6.08
N GLN A 66 3.86 7.54 -7.29
CA GLN A 66 5.05 8.12 -7.92
C GLN A 66 4.73 9.41 -8.69
N PHE A 67 5.37 10.53 -8.30
CA PHE A 67 5.18 11.85 -8.91
C PHE A 67 6.33 12.30 -9.80
N GLN A 68 7.53 11.81 -9.54
CA GLN A 68 8.74 12.09 -10.30
C GLN A 68 9.38 10.76 -10.68
N PRO A 69 10.10 10.69 -11.82
CA PRO A 69 10.87 9.51 -12.16
C PRO A 69 11.89 9.19 -11.05
N ASP A 70 11.92 7.94 -10.62
CA ASP A 70 12.90 7.39 -9.69
C ASP A 70 13.50 6.14 -10.35
N GLU A 71 14.77 6.23 -10.75
CA GLU A 71 15.50 5.14 -11.41
C GLU A 71 15.65 3.92 -10.50
N ASN A 72 15.57 4.11 -9.18
CA ASN A 72 15.67 3.06 -8.18
C ASN A 72 14.31 2.63 -7.62
N PHE A 73 13.20 3.08 -8.22
CA PHE A 73 11.85 2.79 -7.74
C PHE A 73 11.61 1.29 -7.53
N TYR A 74 11.77 0.47 -8.57
CA TYR A 74 11.48 -0.96 -8.49
C TYR A 74 12.39 -1.71 -7.50
N PRO A 75 13.73 -1.56 -7.55
CA PRO A 75 14.60 -2.16 -6.54
C PRO A 75 14.22 -1.78 -5.11
N ARG A 76 13.89 -0.51 -4.86
CA ARG A 76 13.47 -0.03 -3.55
C ARG A 76 12.12 -0.62 -3.14
N PHE A 77 11.09 -0.44 -3.96
CA PHE A 77 9.73 -0.85 -3.68
C PHE A 77 9.61 -2.37 -3.46
N PHE A 78 10.28 -3.18 -4.28
CA PHE A 78 10.32 -4.62 -4.06
C PHE A 78 11.05 -4.99 -2.77
N SER A 79 12.17 -4.34 -2.46
CA SER A 79 12.88 -4.57 -1.20
C SER A 79 11.99 -4.27 0.00
N GLU A 80 11.22 -3.19 -0.06
CA GLU A 80 10.26 -2.79 0.98
C GLU A 80 9.13 -3.82 1.13
N ILE A 81 8.56 -4.29 0.01
CA ILE A 81 7.53 -5.35 0.01
C ILE A 81 8.07 -6.63 0.65
N PHE A 82 9.22 -7.12 0.22
CA PHE A 82 9.78 -8.37 0.76
C PHE A 82 10.16 -8.25 2.23
N LEU A 83 10.68 -7.08 2.66
CA LEU A 83 10.94 -6.83 4.06
C LEU A 83 9.65 -6.88 4.88
N ARG A 84 8.56 -6.29 4.37
CA ARG A 84 7.26 -6.31 5.04
C ARG A 84 6.65 -7.71 5.13
N LEU A 85 6.80 -8.53 4.09
CA LEU A 85 6.31 -9.91 4.07
C LEU A 85 7.08 -10.84 5.00
N ARG A 86 8.33 -10.49 5.34
CA ARG A 86 9.15 -11.25 6.29
C ARG A 86 8.80 -10.96 7.75
N GLN A 87 8.24 -9.77 8.04
CA GLN A 87 7.88 -9.32 9.39
C GLN A 87 6.46 -9.75 9.76
#